data_AF-A0A967XKP9-F1
#
_entry.id   AF-A0A967XKP9-F1
#
_cell.length_a   1.000
_cell.length_b   1.000
_cell.length_c   1.000
_cell.angle_alpha   90.00
_cell.angle_beta   90.00
_cell.angle_gamma   90.00
#
_symmetry.space_group_name_H-M   'P 1'
#
loop_
_entity.id
_entity.type
_entity.pdbx_description
1 polymer ?
#
loop_
_entity_poly.entity_id
_entity_poly.type
_entity_poly.pdbx_seq_one_letter_code
_entity_poly.pdbx_strand_id
1 'polypeptide(L)' 'MLLTRGKLRRAAAASSAIPGVLPPVELGGRRLIDGGWVDKIPVLPAFRLGADVVIAVDITADLQNGGEYRRGV' A
#
# COMPACT_ATOMS: atom_id res chain seq x y z
N MET A 1 -5.21 -4.11 1.31
CA MET A 1 -5.23 -4.55 2.73
C MET A 1 -5.47 -3.34 3.62
N LEU A 2 -6.45 -3.37 4.55
CA LEU A 2 -6.71 -2.22 5.44
C LEU A 2 -6.73 -2.66 6.90
N LEU A 3 -5.88 -2.02 7.72
CA LEU A 3 -5.72 -2.32 9.15
C LEU A 3 -6.01 -1.05 9.95
N THR A 4 -7.19 -0.98 10.59
CA THR A 4 -7.65 0.22 11.31
C THR A 4 -7.54 0.13 12.83
N ARG A 5 -7.06 -1.01 13.36
CA ARG A 5 -6.97 -1.26 14.80
C ARG A 5 -5.82 -2.20 15.15
N GLY A 6 -5.45 -2.20 16.43
CA GLY A 6 -4.38 -3.03 16.98
C GLY A 6 -3.05 -2.28 17.12
N LYS A 7 -1.96 -3.04 17.26
CA LYS A 7 -0.63 -2.47 17.51
C LYS A 7 -0.05 -1.89 16.21
N LEU A 8 0.17 -0.57 16.17
CA LEU A 8 0.73 0.13 15.00
C LEU A 8 1.98 -0.55 14.43
N ARG A 9 2.94 -0.93 15.29
CA ARG A 9 4.17 -1.65 14.87
C ARG A 9 3.90 -2.92 14.06
N ARG A 10 2.85 -3.66 14.41
CA ARG A 10 2.49 -4.91 13.72
C ARG A 10 1.77 -4.62 12.40
N ALA A 11 0.93 -3.58 12.38
CA ALA A 11 0.27 -3.15 11.15
C ALA A 11 1.29 -2.62 10.12
N ALA A 12 2.24 -1.79 10.56
CA ALA A 12 3.33 -1.30 9.71
C ALA A 12 4.20 -2.45 9.19
N ALA A 13 4.63 -3.36 10.07
CA ALA A 13 5.41 -4.54 9.66
C ALA A 13 4.67 -5.41 8.64
N ALA A 14 3.36 -5.65 8.82
CA ALA A 14 2.55 -6.38 7.84
C ALA A 14 2.43 -5.63 6.51
N SER A 15 2.23 -4.31 6.57
CA SER A 15 2.06 -3.47 5.38
C SER A 15 3.30 -3.41 4.50
N SER A 16 4.48 -3.62 5.07
CA SER A 16 5.79 -3.53 4.39
C SER A 16 6.48 -4.89 4.19
N ALA A 17 5.77 -6.01 4.37
CA ALA A 17 6.34 -7.36 4.29
C ALA A 17 6.55 -7.81 2.83
N ILE A 18 7.52 -7.21 2.14
CA ILE A 18 7.79 -7.44 0.71
C ILE A 18 8.22 -8.90 0.49
N PRO A 19 7.48 -9.67 -0.34
CA PRO A 19 7.85 -11.05 -0.67
C PRO A 19 9.28 -11.15 -1.20
N GLY A 20 10.07 -12.08 -0.63
CA GLY A 20 11.48 -12.28 -0.99
C GLY A 20 12.48 -11.39 -0.26
N VAL A 21 12.03 -10.32 0.41
CA VAL A 21 12.89 -9.43 1.23
C VAL A 21 12.59 -9.60 2.72
N LEU A 22 11.31 -9.65 3.08
CA LEU A 22 10.83 -9.79 4.46
C LEU A 22 9.84 -10.95 4.58
N PRO A 23 9.80 -11.66 5.72
CA PRO A 23 8.87 -12.75 5.94
C PRO A 23 7.42 -12.23 6.05
N PRO A 24 6.41 -13.04 5.67
CA PRO A 24 5.01 -12.71 5.91
C PRO A 24 4.71 -12.50 7.40
N VAL A 25 3.75 -11.63 7.71
CA VAL A 25 3.34 -11.33 9.09
C VAL A 25 2.00 -11.97 9.42
N GLU A 26 1.96 -12.72 10.52
CA GLU A 26 0.72 -13.25 11.09
C GLU A 26 0.01 -12.16 11.91
N LEU A 27 -1.20 -11.81 11.48
CA LEU A 27 -2.04 -10.82 12.15
C LEU A 27 -3.52 -11.15 11.99
N GLY A 28 -4.22 -11.32 13.12
CA GLY A 28 -5.66 -11.60 13.13
C GLY A 28 -6.03 -12.92 12.45
N GLY A 29 -5.20 -13.95 12.59
CA GLY A 29 -5.40 -15.27 11.97
C GLY A 29 -5.14 -15.29 10.46
N ARG A 30 -4.51 -14.25 9.90
CA ARG A 30 -4.16 -14.14 8.50
C ARG A 30 -2.65 -13.97 8.33
N ARG A 31 -2.12 -14.60 7.28
CA ARG A 31 -0.78 -14.30 6.75
C ARG A 31 -0.84 -13.11 5.80
N LEU A 32 -0.06 -12.09 6.11
CA LEU A 32 -0.04 -10.82 5.37
C LEU A 32 1.32 -10.59 4.73
N ILE A 33 1.27 -10.03 3.53
CA ILE A 33 2.42 -9.52 2.78
C ILE A 33 2.22 -8.03 2.52
N ASP A 34 3.24 -7.39 1.94
CA ASP A 34 3.24 -5.99 1.54
C ASP A 34 1.94 -5.56 0.82
N GLY A 35 1.41 -4.41 1.23
CA GLY A 35 0.15 -3.89 0.72
C GLY A 35 0.20 -3.46 -0.75
N GLY A 36 1.39 -3.11 -1.25
CA GLY A 36 1.61 -2.61 -2.60
C GLY A 36 1.35 -3.64 -3.70
N TRP A 37 1.29 -4.92 -3.37
CA TRP A 37 0.81 -5.98 -4.28
C TRP A 37 -0.68 -5.89 -4.61
N VAL A 38 -1.48 -5.34 -3.69
CA VAL A 38 -2.93 -5.21 -3.86
C VAL A 38 -3.30 -3.79 -4.28
N ASP A 39 -2.70 -2.79 -3.62
CA ASP A 39 -2.99 -1.39 -3.84
C ASP A 39 -1.80 -0.54 -3.39
N LYS A 40 -0.97 -0.12 -4.36
CA LYS A 40 0.27 0.64 -4.12
C LYS A 40 0.00 2.03 -3.54
N ILE A 41 -1.07 2.69 -3.99
CA ILE A 41 -1.42 4.04 -3.57
C ILE A 41 -2.90 4.01 -3.17
N PRO A 42 -3.22 3.74 -1.89
CA PRO A 42 -4.59 3.44 -1.45
C PRO A 42 -5.47 4.70 -1.33
N VAL A 43 -5.72 5.38 -2.44
CA VAL A 43 -6.56 6.59 -2.53
C VAL A 43 -8.02 6.28 -2.16
N LEU A 44 -8.58 5.19 -2.69
CA LEU A 44 -9.98 4.82 -2.41
C LEU A 44 -10.21 4.46 -0.93
N PRO A 45 -9.35 3.66 -0.27
CA PRO A 45 -9.42 3.49 1.19
C PRO A 45 -9.39 4.81 1.97
N ALA A 46 -8.57 5.80 1.57
CA ALA A 46 -8.51 7.09 2.26
C ALA A 46 -9.86 7.84 2.20
N PHE A 47 -10.50 7.90 1.03
CA PHE A 47 -11.85 8.46 0.90
C PHE A 47 -12.88 7.68 1.73
N ARG A 48 -12.82 6.34 1.73
CA ARG A 48 -13.71 5.48 2.54
C ARG A 48 -13.56 5.69 4.04
N LEU A 49 -12.42 6.20 4.50
CA LEU A 49 -12.17 6.56 5.89
C LEU A 49 -12.61 7.99 6.24
N GLY A 50 -13.19 8.73 5.28
CA GLY A 50 -13.78 10.05 5.52
C GLY A 50 -12.92 11.24 5.09
N ALA A 51 -11.91 11.04 4.25
CA ALA A 51 -11.18 12.17 3.66
C ALA A 51 -12.03 12.89 2.60
N ASP A 52 -12.07 14.23 2.63
CA ASP A 52 -12.71 15.04 1.56
C ASP A 52 -11.76 15.30 0.39
N VAL A 53 -10.47 15.39 0.68
CA VAL A 53 -9.38 15.60 -0.29
C VAL A 53 -8.25 14.63 0.03
N VAL A 54 -7.69 13.99 -1.00
CA VAL A 54 -6.54 13.08 -0.88
C VAL A 54 -5.40 13.60 -1.75
N ILE A 55 -4.24 13.84 -1.15
CA ILE A 55 -3.00 14.13 -1.87
C ILE A 55 -2.23 12.82 -2.00
N ALA A 56 -2.21 12.24 -3.20
CA ALA A 56 -1.47 11.02 -3.51
C ALA A 56 -0.01 11.35 -3.88
N VAL A 57 0.95 10.66 -3.25
CA VAL A 57 2.38 10.79 -3.54
C VAL A 57 2.89 9.47 -4.11
N ASP A 58 3.26 9.48 -5.38
CA ASP A 58 3.94 8.36 -6.03
C ASP A 58 5.45 8.65 -6.11
N ILE A 59 6.25 7.74 -5.55
CA ILE A 59 7.72 7.80 -5.55
C ILE A 59 8.34 6.78 -6.49
N THR A 60 7.53 6.13 -7.33
CA THR A 60 8.06 5.21 -8.34
C THR A 60 8.92 6.01 -9.30
N ALA A 61 10.22 5.74 -9.28
CA ALA A 61 11.07 6.13 -10.39
C ALA A 61 10.61 5.34 -11.60
N ASP A 62 10.18 6.02 -12.65
CA ASP A 62 9.96 5.37 -13.93
C ASP A 62 11.30 4.79 -14.37
N LEU A 63 11.40 3.46 -14.51
CA LEU A 63 12.58 2.84 -15.11
C LEU A 63 12.59 3.04 -16.63
N GLN A 64 11.65 3.82 -17.17
CA GLN A 64 11.60 4.20 -18.57
C GLN A 64 12.42 5.46 -18.83
N ASN A 65 13.41 5.32 -19.71
CA ASN A 65 13.87 6.44 -20.52
C ASN A 65 12.65 7.10 -21.19
N GLY A 66 12.24 8.27 -20.71
CA GLY A 66 11.46 9.27 -21.46
C GLY A 66 10.15 8.83 -22.12
N GLY A 67 9.24 8.18 -21.39
CA GLY A 67 7.89 7.88 -21.89
C GLY A 67 6.80 8.59 -21.08
N GLU A 68 6.03 9.49 -21.71
CA GLU A 68 4.88 10.16 -21.09
C GLU A 68 3.86 9.18 -20.49
N TYR A 69 3.54 9.35 -19.21
CA TYR A 69 2.41 8.71 -18.54
C TYR A 69 1.09 9.22 -19.15
N ARG A 70 0.45 8.42 -20.01
CA ARG A 70 -0.93 8.66 -20.47
C ARG A 70 -1.92 7.98 -19.53
N ARG A 71 -2.79 8.79 -18.92
CA ARG A 71 -3.94 8.34 -18.12
C ARG A 71 -4.83 7.43 -18.97
N GLY A 72 -4.98 6.17 -18.57
CA GLY A 72 -6.04 5.30 -19.07
C GLY A 72 -7.39 5.82 -18.57
N VAL A 73 -8.29 6.08 -19.51
CA VAL A 73 -9.74 6.20 -19.29
C VAL A 73 -10.33 4.83 -18.97
#